data_AF-A0A4Q2V5E0-F1
#
_entry.id   AF-A0A4Q2V5E0-F1
#
_cell.length_a   1.000
_cell.length_b   1.000
_cell.length_c   1.000
_cell.angle_alpha   90.00
_cell.angle_beta   90.00
_cell.angle_gamma   90.00
#
_symmetry.space_group_name_H-M   'P 1'
#
loop_
_entity.id
_entity.type
_entity.pdbx_description
1 polymer ?
#
loop_
_entity_poly.entity_id
_entity_poly.type
_entity_poly.pdbx_seq_one_letter_code
_entity_poly.pdbx_strand_id
1 'polypeptide(L)' 'MSNSPELLYHIILTVIDYHLEPSGAKRSIYIFGTHATREDAKDSSFKGLTYA' A
#
# COMPACT_ATOMS: atom_id res chain seq x y z
N MET A 1 17.09 10.41 -23.46
CA MET A 1 16.20 10.83 -22.35
C MET A 1 15.95 9.61 -21.50
N SER A 2 16.16 9.67 -20.18
CA SER A 2 15.87 8.51 -19.33
C SER A 2 14.36 8.34 -19.25
N ASN A 3 13.84 7.16 -19.62
CA ASN A 3 12.41 6.82 -19.50
C ASN A 3 11.96 6.59 -18.04
N SER A 4 12.70 7.15 -17.08
CA SER A 4 12.41 7.04 -15.67
C SER A 4 11.29 8.01 -15.32
N PRO A 5 10.24 7.57 -14.60
CA PRO A 5 9.21 8.48 -14.12
C PRO A 5 9.80 9.46 -13.11
N GLU A 6 9.34 10.71 -13.15
CA GLU A 6 9.77 11.79 -12.25
C GLU A 6 9.29 11.55 -10.81
N LEU A 7 8.11 10.93 -10.65
CA LEU A 7 7.48 10.65 -9.38
C LEU A 7 7.23 9.15 -9.21
N LEU A 8 7.37 8.70 -7.96
CA LEU A 8 7.02 7.35 -7.55
C LEU A 8 5.99 7.41 -6.42
N TYR A 9 4.96 6.59 -6.53
CA TYR A 9 3.86 6.49 -5.59
C TYR A 9 3.90 5.12 -4.92
N HIS A 10 4.19 5.10 -3.62
CA HIS A 10 4.22 3.87 -2.83
C HIS A 10 2.86 3.63 -2.18
N ILE A 11 2.34 2.41 -2.32
CA ILE A 11 1.15 1.96 -1.61
C ILE A 11 1.62 1.23 -0.35
N ILE A 12 1.16 1.69 0.80
CA ILE A 12 1.48 1.09 2.09
C ILE A 12 0.21 0.43 2.64
N LEU A 13 0.28 -0.87 2.92
CA LEU A 13 -0.76 -1.61 3.63
C LEU A 13 -0.37 -1.70 5.10
N THR A 14 -1.26 -1.23 5.98
CA THR A 14 -1.11 -1.40 7.43
C THR A 14 -2.13 -2.43 7.90
N VAL A 15 -1.65 -3.51 8.51
CA VAL A 15 -2.49 -4.58 9.06
C VAL A 15 -2.43 -4.52 10.58
N ILE A 16 -3.59 -4.49 11.21
CA ILE A 16 -3.76 -4.63 12.65
C ILE A 16 -4.56 -5.91 12.88
N ASP A 17 -3.94 -6.88 13.55
CA ASP A 17 -4.64 -8.08 13.99
C ASP A 17 -5.15 -7.87 15.41
N TYR A 18 -6.43 -7.50 15.51
CA TYR A 18 -7.09 -7.26 16.80
C TYR A 18 -7.31 -8.53 17.64
N HIS A 19 -7.18 -9.73 17.07
CA HIS A 19 -7.24 -10.97 17.86
C HIS A 19 -5.94 -11.17 18.65
N LEU A 20 -4.80 -10.80 18.05
CA LEU A 20 -3.48 -10.95 18.68
C LEU A 20 -3.09 -9.73 19.53
N GLU A 21 -3.52 -8.53 19.15
CA GLU A 21 -3.23 -7.30 19.87
C GLU A 21 -4.42 -6.33 19.84
N PRO A 22 -5.38 -6.45 20.79
CA PRO A 22 -6.63 -5.70 20.79
C PRO A 22 -6.45 -4.17 20.91
N SER A 23 -5.30 -3.72 21.42
CA SER A 23 -5.02 -2.28 21.54
C SER A 23 -4.67 -1.63 20.20
N GLY A 24 -4.32 -2.43 19.19
CA GLY A 24 -3.84 -1.96 17.89
C GLY A 24 -2.44 -1.33 17.93
N ALA A 25 -1.74 -1.43 19.07
CA ALA A 25 -0.38 -0.92 19.20
C ALA A 25 0.59 -1.68 18.31
N LYS A 26 0.37 -3.00 18.16
CA LYS A 26 1.15 -3.82 17.24
C LYS A 26 0.50 -3.85 15.86
N ARG A 27 1.18 -3.22 14.90
CA ARG A 27 0.78 -3.16 13.50
C ARG A 27 1.91 -3.69 12.61
N SER A 28 1.53 -4.37 11.54
CA SER A 28 2.44 -4.75 10.48
C SER A 28 2.29 -3.78 9.31
N ILE A 29 3.41 -3.38 8.71
CA ILE A 29 3.44 -2.43 7.59
C ILE A 29 4.09 -3.13 6.41
N TYR A 30 3.42 -3.10 5.27
CA TYR A 30 3.88 -3.71 4.02
C TYR A 30 3.89 -2.68 2.90
N ILE A 31 4.95 -2.70 2.09
CA ILE A 31 4.97 -1.98 0.81
C ILE A 31 4.24 -2.87 -0.19
N PHE A 32 3.03 -2.48 -0.55
CA PHE A 32 2.17 -3.28 -1.43
C PHE A 32 2.51 -3.09 -2.91
N GLY A 33 3.03 -1.91 -3.28
CA GLY A 33 3.43 -1.62 -4.64
C GLY A 33 4.06 -0.25 -4.78
N THR A 34 4.77 -0.05 -5.90
CA THR A 34 5.31 1.25 -6.31
C THR A 34 4.88 1.51 -7.74
N HIS A 35 4.29 2.68 -7.98
CA HIS A 35 3.71 3.05 -9.26
C HIS A 35 4.28 4.37 -9.77
N ALA A 36 4.38 4.52 -11.09
CA ALA A 36 4.86 5.73 -11.75
C ALA A 36 3.79 6.85 -11.79
N THR A 37 2.51 6.47 -11.68
CA THR A 37 1.39 7.42 -11.75
C THR A 37 0.49 7.30 -10.52
N ARG A 38 -0.19 8.39 -10.19
CA ARG A 38 -1.11 8.44 -9.06
C ARG A 38 -2.37 7.62 -9.33
N GLU A 39 -2.82 7.57 -10.58
CA GLU A 39 -3.99 6.84 -11.04
C GLU A 39 -3.78 5.33 -10.87
N ASP A 40 -2.65 4.79 -11.34
CA ASP A 40 -2.32 3.36 -11.18
C ASP A 40 -2.20 2.97 -9.70
N ALA A 41 -1.64 3.86 -8.87
CA ALA A 41 -1.52 3.63 -7.45
C ALA A 41 -2.91 3.53 -6.78
N LYS A 42 -3.86 4.38 -7.17
CA LYS A 42 -5.24 4.34 -6.66
C LYS A 42 -5.93 3.04 -7.04
N ASP A 43 -5.89 2.67 -8.31
CA ASP A 43 -6.56 1.45 -8.82
C ASP A 43 -6.01 0.19 -8.16
N SER A 44 -4.68 0.13 -7.96
CA SER A 44 -4.01 -0.96 -7.24
C SER A 44 -4.43 -1.01 -5.76
N SER A 45 -4.56 0.14 -5.09
CA SER A 45 -4.95 0.21 -3.67
C SER A 45 -6.37 -0.33 -3.42
N PHE A 46 -7.33 -0.05 -4.33
CA PHE A 46 -8.69 -0.57 -4.22
C PHE A 46 -8.76 -2.09 -4.38
N LYS A 47 -7.94 -2.66 -5.29
CA LYS A 47 -7.83 -4.11 -5.43
C LYS A 47 -7.28 -4.74 -4.15
N GLY A 48 -6.26 -4.15 -3.54
CA GLY A 48 -5.71 -4.61 -2.26
C GLY A 48 -6.76 -4.71 -1.14
N LEU A 49 -7.72 -3.79 -1.08
CA LEU A 49 -8.81 -3.81 -0.09
C LEU A 49 -9.94 -4.81 -0.40
N THR A 50 -10.15 -5.12 -1.68
CA THR A 50 -11.27 -5.97 -2.10
C THR A 50 -10.93 -7.47 -2.04
N TYR A 51 -9.64 -7.80 -2.12
CA TYR A 51 -9.13 -9.18 -2.13
C TYR A 51 -8.38 -9.58 -0.83
N ALA A 52 -8.34 -8.71 0.18
CA ALA A 52 -7.78 -9.00 1.51
C ALA A 52 -8.89 -9.45 2.47
#